data_AF-A0A845XS65-F1
#
_entry.id   AF-A0A845XS65-F1
#
_cell.length_a   1.000
_cell.length_b   1.000
_cell.length_c   1.000
_cell.angle_alpha   90.00
_cell.angle_beta   90.00
_cell.angle_gamma   90.00
#
_symmetry.space_group_name_H-M   'P 1'
#
loop_
_entity.id
_entity.type
_entity.pdbx_description
1 polymer ?
#
loop_
_entity_poly.entity_id
_entity_poly.type
_entity_poly.pdbx_seq_one_letter_code
_entity_poly.pdbx_strand_id
1 'polypeptide(L)'
;MAQKKRSQLKELFKTGKKPSQQDFADFIDSTLNIKDDGIENPAGADTPLKITAPIKITAQGTDEKLLDFYAGDTNTWSINQKLGNKPALNISNSSGDSKLFIDSSNGNVGLSIDDPPKAKLHIRQTGNEDALRIDDESKNTTPFFIKKDGNVGIGTDSPDAKLEIKGDEPVLKIWGQDNATIQLGESTAANGGFDLKYIGSSEKKLYIESYSECISKVKQHLTIVSESGNVGIGTTCPDAKLEVNGNLKLEYGVAVNAFSCDGTLKGCSDLAIPTEKAIKTYADTKALLNGSPSEDFSANNLTVNGVIKPSAGNRENNGIFFTKEPGYGSKDAAWIRYYRCGNSGENTTLEIGTSNDCDD
;
A
#
# COMPACT_ATOMS: atom_id res chain seq x y z
N MET A 1 -71.85 -6.54 -6.16
CA MET A 1 -72.42 -7.78 -6.71
C MET A 1 -71.40 -8.40 -7.63
N ALA A 2 -71.18 -9.71 -7.61
CA ALA A 2 -70.23 -10.34 -8.53
C ALA A 2 -70.76 -10.22 -9.97
N GLN A 3 -70.04 -9.48 -10.83
CA GLN A 3 -70.40 -9.35 -12.24
C GLN A 3 -70.41 -10.74 -12.90
N LYS A 4 -71.53 -11.12 -13.52
CA LYS A 4 -71.63 -12.38 -14.28
C LYS A 4 -70.67 -12.33 -15.48
N LYS A 5 -70.00 -13.45 -15.80
CA LYS A 5 -69.16 -13.52 -17.00
C LYS A 5 -70.03 -13.30 -18.25
N ARG A 6 -69.51 -12.62 -19.28
CA ARG A 6 -70.24 -12.39 -20.55
C ARG A 6 -70.79 -13.67 -21.18
N SER A 7 -70.12 -14.80 -21.01
CA SER A 7 -70.61 -16.11 -21.47
C SER A 7 -71.89 -16.55 -20.76
N GLN A 8 -71.99 -16.32 -19.45
CA GLN A 8 -73.17 -16.64 -18.64
C GLN A 8 -74.34 -15.71 -18.99
N LEU A 9 -74.04 -14.43 -19.25
CA LEU A 9 -75.05 -13.46 -19.67
C LEU A 9 -75.62 -13.81 -21.04
N LYS A 10 -74.77 -14.18 -22.01
CA LYS A 10 -75.23 -14.59 -23.36
C LYS A 10 -76.26 -15.72 -23.35
N GLU A 11 -76.19 -16.65 -22.40
CA GLU A 11 -77.18 -17.73 -22.26
C GLU A 11 -78.58 -17.23 -21.90
N LEU A 12 -78.67 -16.12 -21.17
CA LEU A 12 -79.94 -15.54 -20.72
C LEU A 12 -80.71 -14.85 -21.85
N PHE A 13 -80.01 -14.44 -22.92
CA PHE A 13 -80.57 -13.68 -24.06
C PHE A 13 -80.66 -14.48 -25.36
N LYS A 14 -80.55 -15.82 -25.31
CA LYS A 14 -80.78 -16.67 -26.49
C LYS A 14 -82.25 -16.63 -26.93
N THR A 15 -82.49 -16.88 -28.22
CA THR A 15 -83.84 -16.95 -28.81
C THR A 15 -84.75 -17.87 -27.99
N GLY A 16 -85.93 -17.37 -27.62
CA GLY A 16 -86.92 -18.10 -26.81
C GLY A 16 -86.71 -18.00 -25.29
N LYS A 17 -85.63 -17.39 -24.81
CA LYS A 17 -85.47 -17.03 -23.40
C LYS A 17 -86.17 -15.69 -23.12
N LYS A 18 -86.70 -15.54 -21.90
CA LYS A 18 -87.31 -14.30 -21.41
C LYS A 18 -86.49 -13.79 -20.21
N PRO A 19 -85.47 -12.95 -20.45
CA PRO A 19 -84.65 -12.38 -19.38
C PRO A 19 -85.52 -11.58 -18.40
N SER A 20 -85.18 -11.65 -17.11
CA SER A 20 -85.84 -10.89 -16.05
C SER A 20 -85.26 -9.48 -15.96
N GLN A 21 -85.94 -8.58 -15.23
CA GLN A 21 -85.42 -7.25 -14.91
C GLN A 21 -84.02 -7.31 -14.26
N GLN A 22 -83.79 -8.27 -13.37
CA GLN A 22 -82.48 -8.45 -12.75
C GLN A 22 -81.42 -8.89 -13.75
N ASP A 23 -81.76 -9.71 -14.75
CA ASP A 23 -80.82 -10.12 -15.80
C ASP A 23 -80.38 -8.93 -16.68
N PHE A 24 -81.27 -7.96 -16.88
CA PHE A 24 -80.94 -6.70 -17.56
C PHE A 24 -80.05 -5.80 -16.68
N ALA A 25 -80.34 -5.69 -15.38
CA ALA A 25 -79.48 -4.97 -14.45
C ALA A 25 -78.07 -5.58 -14.39
N ASP A 26 -77.99 -6.91 -14.24
CA ASP A 26 -76.73 -7.65 -14.24
C ASP A 26 -75.97 -7.48 -15.57
N PHE A 27 -76.67 -7.41 -16.71
CA PHE A 27 -76.04 -7.16 -18.01
C PHE A 27 -75.43 -5.75 -18.08
N ILE A 28 -76.21 -4.72 -17.71
CA ILE A 28 -75.76 -3.32 -17.72
C ILE A 28 -74.54 -3.16 -16.80
N ASP A 29 -74.64 -3.64 -15.56
CA ASP A 29 -73.61 -3.51 -14.54
C ASP A 29 -72.35 -4.37 -14.83
N SER A 30 -72.44 -5.35 -15.73
CA SER A 30 -71.31 -6.20 -16.15
C SER A 30 -70.55 -5.70 -17.37
N THR A 31 -71.02 -4.62 -18.00
CA THR A 31 -70.39 -4.02 -19.17
C THR A 31 -69.62 -2.77 -18.79
N LEU A 32 -68.53 -2.49 -19.51
CA LEU A 32 -67.84 -1.20 -19.39
C LEU A 32 -68.69 -0.13 -20.07
N ASN A 33 -69.21 0.80 -19.28
CA ASN A 33 -69.86 2.00 -19.73
C ASN A 33 -68.80 3.08 -19.99
N ILE A 34 -68.61 3.41 -21.26
CA ILE A 34 -67.63 4.37 -21.75
C ILE A 34 -67.70 5.73 -21.01
N LYS A 35 -68.89 6.20 -20.66
CA LYS A 35 -69.08 7.48 -19.98
C LYS A 35 -69.03 7.36 -18.46
N ASP A 36 -69.72 6.38 -17.89
CA ASP A 36 -69.84 6.22 -16.44
C ASP A 36 -68.57 5.62 -15.82
N ASP A 37 -67.82 4.81 -16.58
CA ASP A 37 -66.53 4.24 -16.17
C ASP A 37 -65.33 5.10 -16.62
N GLY A 38 -65.58 6.30 -17.16
CA GLY A 38 -64.54 7.30 -17.45
C GLY A 38 -63.61 6.98 -18.63
N ILE A 39 -64.10 6.21 -19.62
CA ILE A 39 -63.38 5.88 -20.86
C ILE A 39 -63.96 6.73 -22.01
N GLU A 40 -63.86 8.07 -21.98
CA GLU A 40 -64.48 8.95 -22.99
C GLU A 40 -63.49 9.77 -23.85
N ASN A 41 -63.90 10.10 -25.08
CA ASN A 41 -63.24 11.00 -26.03
C ASN A 41 -63.96 12.36 -26.00
N PRO A 42 -63.32 13.50 -25.63
CA PRO A 42 -63.95 14.79 -25.84
C PRO A 42 -63.86 15.14 -27.33
N ALA A 43 -65.03 15.18 -27.97
CA ALA A 43 -65.33 15.63 -29.33
C ALA A 43 -65.36 14.54 -30.43
N GLY A 44 -66.54 14.44 -31.04
CA GLY A 44 -66.91 13.40 -32.00
C GLY A 44 -66.30 13.55 -33.39
N ALA A 45 -65.98 12.42 -33.99
CA ALA A 45 -66.13 12.03 -35.40
C ALA A 45 -65.50 10.65 -35.59
N ASP A 46 -66.07 9.85 -36.48
CA ASP A 46 -65.78 8.44 -36.76
C ASP A 46 -64.29 8.11 -37.02
N THR A 47 -63.51 7.94 -35.96
CA THR A 47 -62.14 7.40 -35.98
C THR A 47 -61.98 6.37 -34.86
N PRO A 48 -61.19 5.29 -35.06
CA PRO A 48 -61.01 4.23 -34.07
C PRO A 48 -60.60 4.82 -32.73
N LEU A 49 -61.25 4.37 -31.63
CA LEU A 49 -61.06 4.76 -30.22
C LEU A 49 -59.73 5.50 -29.99
N LYS A 50 -59.75 6.81 -30.20
CA LYS A 50 -58.63 7.70 -29.86
C LYS A 50 -58.87 8.18 -28.44
N ILE A 51 -57.93 7.85 -27.56
CA ILE A 51 -57.80 8.50 -26.25
C ILE A 51 -57.36 9.93 -26.53
N THR A 52 -58.31 10.85 -26.61
CA THR A 52 -58.11 12.28 -26.90
C THR A 52 -57.99 13.13 -25.63
N ALA A 53 -58.26 12.54 -24.46
CA ALA A 53 -58.01 13.10 -23.14
C ALA A 53 -57.26 12.10 -22.24
N PRO A 54 -56.50 12.55 -21.23
CA PRO A 54 -55.81 11.65 -20.30
C PRO A 54 -56.80 10.75 -19.56
N ILE A 55 -56.59 9.43 -19.62
CA ILE A 55 -57.33 8.47 -18.78
C ILE A 55 -56.88 8.68 -17.33
N LYS A 56 -57.82 8.99 -16.44
CA LYS A 56 -57.58 9.09 -14.99
C LYS A 56 -57.98 7.78 -14.31
N ILE A 57 -57.01 6.97 -13.91
CA ILE A 57 -57.26 5.77 -13.10
C ILE A 57 -57.13 6.17 -11.62
N THR A 58 -58.23 6.08 -10.87
CA THR A 58 -58.23 6.36 -9.42
C THR A 58 -58.43 5.04 -8.69
N ALA A 59 -57.40 4.57 -7.98
CA ALA A 59 -57.54 3.41 -7.12
C ALA A 59 -58.23 3.82 -5.80
N GLN A 60 -59.12 2.96 -5.29
CA GLN A 60 -59.74 3.13 -3.97
C GLN A 60 -59.39 1.95 -3.08
N GLY A 61 -59.19 2.19 -1.78
CA GLY A 61 -58.86 1.14 -0.79
C GLY A 61 -57.44 1.25 -0.23
N THR A 62 -57.07 0.31 0.65
CA THR A 62 -55.80 0.36 1.41
C THR A 62 -54.57 0.15 0.55
N ASP A 63 -54.70 -0.55 -0.58
CA ASP A 63 -53.55 -1.00 -1.38
C ASP A 63 -53.32 -0.14 -2.63
N GLU A 64 -54.29 0.69 -3.00
CA GLU A 64 -54.26 1.63 -4.15
C GLU A 64 -53.68 1.02 -5.45
N LYS A 65 -54.02 -0.25 -5.74
CA LYS A 65 -53.61 -0.95 -6.97
C LYS A 65 -54.31 -0.34 -8.19
N LEU A 66 -53.52 -0.04 -9.23
CA LEU A 66 -54.00 0.53 -10.49
C LEU A 66 -54.20 -0.53 -11.57
N LEU A 67 -53.26 -1.45 -11.71
CA LEU A 67 -53.25 -2.45 -12.79
C LEU A 67 -52.58 -3.74 -12.31
N ASP A 68 -53.25 -4.86 -12.51
CA ASP A 68 -52.73 -6.21 -12.23
C ASP A 68 -52.47 -6.95 -13.55
N PHE A 69 -51.32 -7.63 -13.63
CA PHE A 69 -50.89 -8.44 -14.76
C PHE A 69 -50.97 -9.91 -14.40
N TYR A 70 -51.69 -10.70 -15.19
CA TYR A 70 -51.93 -12.12 -14.94
C TYR A 70 -51.22 -13.01 -15.98
N ALA A 71 -50.68 -14.14 -15.52
CA ALA A 71 -50.33 -15.27 -16.34
C ALA A 71 -51.34 -16.40 -16.08
N GLY A 72 -52.32 -16.56 -16.98
CA GLY A 72 -53.52 -17.35 -16.71
C GLY A 72 -54.37 -16.69 -15.62
N ASP A 73 -54.69 -17.43 -14.55
CA ASP A 73 -55.43 -16.92 -13.39
C ASP A 73 -54.53 -16.44 -12.23
N THR A 74 -53.21 -16.50 -12.40
CA THR A 74 -52.24 -16.10 -11.36
C THR A 74 -51.79 -14.66 -11.60
N ASN A 75 -52.02 -13.77 -10.63
CA ASN A 75 -51.42 -12.44 -10.64
C ASN A 75 -49.90 -12.60 -10.57
N THR A 76 -49.17 -11.86 -11.40
CA THR A 76 -47.71 -11.88 -11.49
C THR A 76 -47.08 -10.54 -11.10
N TRP A 77 -47.71 -9.42 -11.49
CA TRP A 77 -47.22 -8.06 -11.25
C TRP A 77 -48.38 -7.10 -11.00
N SER A 78 -48.18 -6.10 -10.14
CA SER A 78 -49.13 -5.01 -9.91
C SER A 78 -48.44 -3.65 -10.04
N ILE A 79 -49.13 -2.64 -10.59
CA ILE A 79 -48.76 -1.23 -10.50
C ILE A 79 -49.62 -0.57 -9.43
N ASN A 80 -49.00 0.13 -8.47
CA ASN A 80 -49.64 0.72 -7.30
C ASN A 80 -49.20 2.19 -7.12
N GLN A 81 -50.05 3.01 -6.47
CA GLN A 81 -49.74 4.43 -6.18
C GLN A 81 -48.95 4.65 -4.88
N LYS A 82 -48.59 3.59 -4.17
CA LYS A 82 -47.83 3.68 -2.92
C LYS A 82 -47.08 2.40 -2.56
N LEU A 83 -46.18 2.52 -1.59
CA LEU A 83 -45.63 1.43 -0.79
C LEU A 83 -45.96 1.71 0.68
N GLY A 84 -46.80 0.88 1.29
CA GLY A 84 -47.38 1.18 2.61
C GLY A 84 -48.17 2.49 2.58
N ASN A 85 -47.74 3.49 3.35
CA ASN A 85 -48.38 4.82 3.42
C ASN A 85 -47.72 5.88 2.54
N LYS A 86 -46.75 5.51 1.69
CA LYS A 86 -45.91 6.48 0.99
C LYS A 86 -46.27 6.57 -0.50
N PRO A 87 -46.74 7.74 -0.98
CA PRO A 87 -47.08 7.93 -2.39
C PRO A 87 -45.89 7.71 -3.33
N ALA A 88 -46.13 7.00 -4.42
CA ALA A 88 -45.10 6.61 -5.38
C ALA A 88 -45.69 6.07 -6.68
N LEU A 89 -44.84 5.93 -7.70
CA LEU A 89 -45.06 4.89 -8.72
C LEU A 89 -44.39 3.61 -8.22
N ASN A 90 -45.18 2.58 -7.89
CA ASN A 90 -44.68 1.30 -7.39
C ASN A 90 -45.07 0.16 -8.31
N ILE A 91 -44.13 -0.74 -8.60
CA ILE A 91 -44.36 -2.01 -9.28
C ILE A 91 -44.01 -3.12 -8.30
N SER A 92 -44.96 -4.01 -8.00
CA SER A 92 -44.78 -5.12 -7.07
C SER A 92 -45.01 -6.48 -7.71
N ASN A 93 -44.44 -7.53 -7.12
CA ASN A 93 -44.79 -8.91 -7.47
C ASN A 93 -46.16 -9.31 -6.89
N SER A 94 -46.56 -10.55 -7.13
CA SER A 94 -47.82 -11.15 -6.64
C SER A 94 -47.92 -11.23 -5.11
N SER A 95 -46.78 -11.26 -4.41
CA SER A 95 -46.70 -11.23 -2.94
C SER A 95 -46.83 -9.82 -2.36
N GLY A 96 -46.81 -8.78 -3.21
CA GLY A 96 -46.84 -7.37 -2.79
C GLY A 96 -45.47 -6.76 -2.56
N ASP A 97 -44.37 -7.50 -2.74
CA ASP A 97 -43.02 -6.98 -2.61
C ASP A 97 -42.75 -5.99 -3.73
N SER A 98 -42.33 -4.76 -3.37
CA SER A 98 -41.90 -3.77 -4.36
C SER A 98 -40.67 -4.27 -5.11
N LYS A 99 -40.69 -4.13 -6.44
CA LYS A 99 -39.56 -4.44 -7.33
C LYS A 99 -38.99 -3.18 -7.96
N LEU A 100 -39.83 -2.20 -8.27
CA LEU A 100 -39.45 -0.85 -8.67
C LEU A 100 -40.33 0.15 -7.94
N PHE A 101 -39.71 1.16 -7.36
CA PHE A 101 -40.39 2.24 -6.64
C PHE A 101 -39.81 3.58 -7.06
N ILE A 102 -40.65 4.57 -7.35
CA ILE A 102 -40.24 5.95 -7.60
C ILE A 102 -40.99 6.85 -6.63
N ASP A 103 -40.26 7.46 -5.70
CA ASP A 103 -40.78 8.36 -4.69
C ASP A 103 -41.34 9.63 -5.34
N SER A 104 -42.63 9.94 -5.12
CA SER A 104 -43.25 11.12 -5.73
C SER A 104 -42.75 12.44 -5.15
N SER A 105 -42.18 12.44 -3.94
CA SER A 105 -41.77 13.65 -3.23
C SER A 105 -40.38 14.13 -3.65
N ASN A 106 -39.47 13.21 -3.95
CA ASN A 106 -38.06 13.51 -4.18
C ASN A 106 -37.47 12.87 -5.45
N GLY A 107 -38.24 12.02 -6.15
CA GLY A 107 -37.85 11.35 -7.37
C GLY A 107 -36.81 10.23 -7.20
N ASN A 108 -36.55 9.80 -5.96
CA ASN A 108 -35.61 8.71 -5.73
C ASN A 108 -36.19 7.37 -6.21
N VAL A 109 -35.35 6.54 -6.81
CA VAL A 109 -35.69 5.24 -7.37
C VAL A 109 -35.19 4.13 -6.46
N GLY A 110 -36.05 3.17 -6.14
CA GLY A 110 -35.73 1.98 -5.37
C GLY A 110 -35.93 0.71 -6.17
N LEU A 111 -35.00 -0.24 -6.04
CA LEU A 111 -35.10 -1.59 -6.61
C LEU A 111 -35.13 -2.62 -5.49
N SER A 112 -36.19 -3.43 -5.47
CA SER A 112 -36.44 -4.48 -4.45
C SER A 112 -36.43 -3.99 -3.00
N ILE A 113 -36.95 -2.79 -2.71
CA ILE A 113 -36.90 -2.15 -1.38
C ILE A 113 -38.19 -2.35 -0.56
N ASP A 114 -38.07 -2.43 0.76
CA ASP A 114 -39.23 -2.50 1.69
C ASP A 114 -39.52 -1.15 2.37
N ASP A 115 -38.54 -0.26 2.37
CA ASP A 115 -38.59 1.12 2.87
C ASP A 115 -38.24 2.10 1.75
N PRO A 116 -38.63 3.38 1.81
CA PRO A 116 -38.27 4.32 0.75
C PRO A 116 -36.78 4.39 0.47
N PRO A 117 -36.44 4.75 -0.79
CA PRO A 117 -35.06 4.92 -1.19
C PRO A 117 -34.33 5.94 -0.31
N LYS A 118 -33.19 5.54 0.25
CA LYS A 118 -32.31 6.41 1.05
C LYS A 118 -31.33 7.22 0.19
N ALA A 119 -31.28 6.93 -1.11
CA ALA A 119 -30.43 7.57 -2.10
C ALA A 119 -31.20 7.71 -3.42
N LYS A 120 -30.65 8.48 -4.38
CA LYS A 120 -31.27 8.69 -5.70
C LYS A 120 -31.57 7.38 -6.44
N LEU A 121 -30.65 6.42 -6.33
CA LEU A 121 -30.86 5.02 -6.68
C LEU A 121 -30.53 4.20 -5.44
N HIS A 122 -31.50 3.45 -4.92
CA HIS A 122 -31.32 2.55 -3.79
C HIS A 122 -31.66 1.13 -4.23
N ILE A 123 -30.65 0.26 -4.24
CA ILE A 123 -30.84 -1.15 -4.57
C ILE A 123 -30.68 -1.94 -3.29
N ARG A 124 -31.67 -2.77 -2.95
CA ARG A 124 -31.53 -3.75 -1.89
C ARG A 124 -31.32 -5.12 -2.52
N GLN A 125 -30.16 -5.71 -2.26
CA GLN A 125 -29.90 -7.09 -2.64
C GLN A 125 -30.92 -7.99 -1.94
N THR A 126 -31.57 -8.84 -2.72
CA THR A 126 -32.43 -9.92 -2.22
C THR A 126 -32.06 -11.21 -2.93
N GLY A 127 -32.08 -12.35 -2.23
CA GLY A 127 -31.73 -13.65 -2.81
C GLY A 127 -30.21 -13.90 -2.87
N ASN A 128 -29.75 -14.66 -3.87
CA ASN A 128 -28.34 -15.05 -4.03
C ASN A 128 -27.65 -14.41 -5.24
N GLU A 129 -28.31 -13.50 -5.93
CA GLU A 129 -27.77 -12.81 -7.10
C GLU A 129 -26.89 -11.62 -6.71
N ASP A 130 -26.19 -11.07 -7.69
CA ASP A 130 -25.42 -9.83 -7.57
C ASP A 130 -26.31 -8.68 -7.10
N ALA A 131 -25.79 -7.85 -6.19
CA ALA A 131 -26.48 -6.67 -5.68
C ALA A 131 -26.57 -5.55 -6.73
N LEU A 132 -25.53 -5.39 -7.54
CA LEU A 132 -25.46 -4.48 -8.67
C LEU A 132 -24.50 -5.07 -9.69
N ARG A 133 -24.87 -5.04 -10.97
CA ARG A 133 -24.03 -5.50 -12.08
C ARG A 133 -24.15 -4.53 -13.24
N ILE A 134 -23.02 -4.16 -13.84
CA ILE A 134 -22.95 -3.26 -14.99
C ILE A 134 -22.09 -3.94 -16.06
N ASP A 135 -22.75 -4.64 -16.98
CA ASP A 135 -22.09 -5.30 -18.10
C ASP A 135 -21.85 -4.32 -19.26
N ASP A 136 -20.81 -4.60 -20.05
CA ASP A 136 -20.60 -3.97 -21.35
C ASP A 136 -21.16 -4.86 -22.49
N GLU A 137 -21.24 -4.33 -23.72
CA GLU A 137 -21.70 -5.13 -24.87
C GLU A 137 -20.73 -6.23 -25.30
N SER A 138 -19.45 -6.10 -24.95
CA SER A 138 -18.39 -6.91 -25.54
C SER A 138 -18.18 -8.28 -24.86
N LYS A 139 -18.95 -8.58 -23.79
CA LYS A 139 -18.92 -9.85 -23.04
C LYS A 139 -17.52 -10.27 -22.58
N ASN A 140 -16.59 -9.32 -22.50
CA ASN A 140 -15.32 -9.53 -21.80
C ASN A 140 -15.55 -9.38 -20.29
N THR A 141 -14.54 -9.67 -19.47
CA THR A 141 -14.66 -9.68 -18.01
C THR A 141 -14.77 -8.28 -17.39
N THR A 142 -15.53 -7.32 -17.93
CA THR A 142 -15.63 -5.94 -17.39
C THR A 142 -16.88 -5.64 -16.53
N PRO A 143 -17.28 -6.43 -15.51
CA PRO A 143 -18.67 -6.36 -15.07
C PRO A 143 -19.04 -5.29 -14.02
N PHE A 144 -18.15 -4.41 -13.54
CA PHE A 144 -18.30 -3.62 -12.29
C PHE A 144 -19.50 -4.08 -11.46
N PHE A 145 -19.25 -5.00 -10.53
CA PHE A 145 -20.37 -5.61 -9.82
C PHE A 145 -20.10 -5.75 -8.34
N ILE A 146 -21.19 -5.75 -7.58
CA ILE A 146 -21.22 -5.93 -6.14
C ILE A 146 -21.88 -7.28 -5.90
N LYS A 147 -21.11 -8.23 -5.38
CA LYS A 147 -21.57 -9.58 -5.08
C LYS A 147 -22.52 -9.56 -3.86
N LYS A 148 -23.30 -10.64 -3.68
CA LYS A 148 -24.23 -10.80 -2.55
C LYS A 148 -23.58 -10.66 -1.15
N ASP A 149 -22.29 -10.92 -1.02
CA ASP A 149 -21.50 -10.80 0.22
C ASP A 149 -20.86 -9.40 0.39
N GLY A 150 -21.16 -8.48 -0.53
CA GLY A 150 -20.70 -7.10 -0.54
C GLY A 150 -19.30 -6.90 -1.12
N ASN A 151 -18.66 -7.94 -1.67
CA ASN A 151 -17.38 -7.77 -2.37
C ASN A 151 -17.58 -7.07 -3.72
N VAL A 152 -16.67 -6.16 -4.07
CA VAL A 152 -16.71 -5.40 -5.32
C VAL A 152 -15.66 -5.93 -6.28
N GLY A 153 -16.10 -6.35 -7.47
CA GLY A 153 -15.23 -6.79 -8.56
C GLY A 153 -15.16 -5.75 -9.68
N ILE A 154 -13.96 -5.37 -10.11
CA ILE A 154 -13.70 -4.62 -11.34
C ILE A 154 -12.82 -5.49 -12.21
N GLY A 155 -13.29 -5.88 -13.39
CA GLY A 155 -12.51 -6.76 -14.28
C GLY A 155 -12.51 -8.25 -13.90
N THR A 156 -13.28 -8.63 -12.88
CA THR A 156 -13.43 -10.00 -12.35
C THR A 156 -14.90 -10.23 -11.97
N ASP A 157 -15.41 -11.46 -12.14
CA ASP A 157 -16.76 -11.88 -11.71
C ASP A 157 -16.75 -12.70 -10.41
N SER A 158 -15.56 -12.95 -9.86
CA SER A 158 -15.35 -13.84 -8.73
C SER A 158 -14.38 -13.20 -7.71
N PRO A 159 -14.71 -12.04 -7.12
CA PRO A 159 -13.84 -11.37 -6.18
C PRO A 159 -13.71 -12.17 -4.87
N ASP A 160 -12.48 -12.48 -4.46
CA ASP A 160 -12.17 -13.15 -3.18
C ASP A 160 -11.78 -12.17 -2.07
N ALA A 161 -11.53 -10.91 -2.43
CA ALA A 161 -11.32 -9.78 -1.52
C ALA A 161 -12.48 -8.78 -1.52
N LYS A 162 -12.50 -7.85 -0.55
CA LYS A 162 -13.54 -6.81 -0.45
C LYS A 162 -13.60 -5.89 -1.67
N LEU A 163 -12.45 -5.58 -2.25
CA LEU A 163 -12.30 -4.93 -3.54
C LEU A 163 -11.22 -5.69 -4.32
N GLU A 164 -11.56 -6.21 -5.49
CA GLU A 164 -10.63 -6.88 -6.38
C GLU A 164 -10.69 -6.25 -7.77
N ILE A 165 -9.53 -5.83 -8.27
CA ILE A 165 -9.37 -5.21 -9.58
C ILE A 165 -8.46 -6.11 -10.42
N LYS A 166 -8.99 -6.66 -11.51
CA LYS A 166 -8.25 -7.47 -12.49
C LYS A 166 -8.30 -6.81 -13.87
N GLY A 167 -7.29 -7.04 -14.69
CA GLY A 167 -7.21 -6.51 -16.05
C GLY A 167 -5.78 -6.56 -16.56
N ASP A 168 -5.59 -6.02 -17.76
CA ASP A 168 -4.25 -5.80 -18.32
C ASP A 168 -3.65 -4.48 -17.78
N GLU A 169 -2.32 -4.41 -17.72
CA GLU A 169 -1.60 -3.32 -17.05
C GLU A 169 -1.81 -1.93 -17.71
N PRO A 170 -1.98 -0.85 -16.91
CA PRO A 170 -2.05 -0.85 -15.45
C PRO A 170 -3.47 -1.14 -14.92
N VAL A 171 -3.56 -2.03 -13.93
CA VAL A 171 -4.85 -2.40 -13.29
C VAL A 171 -5.42 -1.29 -12.39
N LEU A 172 -4.59 -0.40 -11.85
CA LEU A 172 -5.00 0.71 -11.01
C LEU A 172 -4.14 1.94 -11.32
N LYS A 173 -4.78 3.07 -11.68
CA LYS A 173 -4.14 4.38 -11.81
C LYS A 173 -4.64 5.31 -10.72
N ILE A 174 -3.71 5.89 -9.96
CA ILE A 174 -4.00 6.89 -8.92
C ILE A 174 -3.24 8.16 -9.27
N TRP A 175 -3.95 9.19 -9.73
CA TRP A 175 -3.38 10.48 -10.10
C TRP A 175 -4.02 11.58 -9.27
N GLY A 176 -3.20 12.49 -8.77
CA GLY A 176 -3.63 13.80 -8.31
C GLY A 176 -2.87 14.88 -9.06
N GLN A 177 -3.39 16.10 -9.03
CA GLN A 177 -2.83 17.23 -9.79
C GLN A 177 -1.37 17.49 -9.43
N ASP A 178 -1.05 17.45 -8.13
CA ASP A 178 0.31 17.64 -7.62
C ASP A 178 0.85 16.38 -6.94
N ASN A 179 0.03 15.71 -6.13
CA ASN A 179 0.43 14.55 -5.32
C ASN A 179 -0.59 13.42 -5.44
N ALA A 180 -0.15 12.18 -5.25
CA ALA A 180 -1.03 11.01 -5.18
C ALA A 180 -0.65 10.14 -3.97
N THR A 181 -1.65 9.64 -3.25
CA THR A 181 -1.42 8.88 -2.00
C THR A 181 -2.28 7.63 -1.97
N ILE A 182 -1.69 6.51 -1.55
CA ILE A 182 -2.40 5.35 -1.00
C ILE A 182 -2.16 5.35 0.50
N GLN A 183 -3.24 5.41 1.28
CA GLN A 183 -3.19 5.41 2.74
C GLN A 183 -3.62 4.06 3.30
N LEU A 184 -2.83 3.55 4.25
CA LEU A 184 -3.11 2.36 5.03
C LEU A 184 -3.17 2.77 6.51
N GLY A 185 -4.31 2.63 7.16
CA GLY A 185 -4.48 3.06 8.56
C GLY A 185 -5.51 2.24 9.32
N GLU A 186 -5.51 2.38 10.64
CA GLU A 186 -6.42 1.70 11.55
C GLU A 186 -7.56 2.61 12.01
N SER A 187 -8.77 2.06 12.17
CA SER A 187 -9.96 2.84 12.56
C SER A 187 -10.06 3.13 14.06
N THR A 188 -9.25 2.47 14.90
CA THR A 188 -9.46 2.42 16.37
C THR A 188 -8.43 3.19 17.19
N ALA A 189 -7.42 3.77 16.55
CA ALA A 189 -6.50 4.69 17.21
C ALA A 189 -6.08 5.78 16.22
N ALA A 190 -6.44 7.02 16.54
CA ALA A 190 -5.52 8.15 16.41
C ALA A 190 -4.63 8.13 15.14
N ASN A 191 -5.26 8.13 13.95
CA ASN A 191 -4.67 8.27 12.60
C ASN A 191 -3.27 7.66 12.40
N GLY A 192 -3.01 6.48 12.96
CA GLY A 192 -1.74 5.77 12.85
C GLY A 192 -1.76 4.85 11.64
N GLY A 193 -0.80 5.02 10.73
CA GLY A 193 -0.76 4.28 9.47
C GLY A 193 0.46 4.62 8.62
N PHE A 194 0.50 4.06 7.41
CA PHE A 194 1.51 4.34 6.40
C PHE A 194 0.86 4.88 5.13
N ASP A 195 1.50 5.88 4.54
CA ASP A 195 1.16 6.41 3.24
C ASP A 195 2.25 6.02 2.24
N LEU A 196 1.84 5.45 1.11
CA LEU A 196 2.65 5.39 -0.11
C LEU A 196 2.30 6.63 -0.94
N LYS A 197 3.25 7.55 -1.05
CA LYS A 197 2.95 8.90 -1.54
C LYS A 197 3.88 9.33 -2.65
N TYR A 198 3.30 9.69 -3.78
CA TYR A 198 3.97 10.42 -4.84
C TYR A 198 3.82 11.93 -4.61
N ILE A 199 4.94 12.65 -4.67
CA ILE A 199 4.99 14.12 -4.66
C ILE A 199 5.50 14.61 -6.01
N GLY A 200 4.70 15.43 -6.70
CA GLY A 200 5.01 16.01 -8.01
C GLY A 200 5.67 17.38 -7.95
N SER A 201 6.44 17.68 -6.89
CA SER A 201 7.21 18.93 -6.81
C SER A 201 8.33 18.99 -7.87
N SER A 202 9.13 20.06 -7.86
CA SER A 202 10.28 20.23 -8.77
C SER A 202 11.25 19.04 -8.78
N GLU A 203 11.25 18.24 -7.73
CA GLU A 203 11.95 16.96 -7.66
C GLU A 203 10.92 15.87 -7.29
N LYS A 204 10.52 15.10 -8.30
CA LYS A 204 9.48 14.06 -8.15
C LYS A 204 9.96 12.96 -7.22
N LYS A 205 9.17 12.61 -6.20
CA LYS A 205 9.57 11.65 -5.16
C LYS A 205 8.46 10.65 -4.85
N LEU A 206 8.87 9.43 -4.50
CA LEU A 206 8.04 8.44 -3.83
C LEU A 206 8.47 8.36 -2.36
N TYR A 207 7.52 8.47 -1.46
CA TYR A 207 7.72 8.32 -0.03
C TYR A 207 6.97 7.11 0.52
N ILE A 208 7.59 6.49 1.52
CA ILE A 208 6.88 5.75 2.57
C ILE A 208 6.95 6.62 3.82
N GLU A 209 5.82 7.18 4.23
CA GLU A 209 5.72 8.05 5.40
C GLU A 209 4.67 7.54 6.38
N SER A 210 4.82 7.88 7.66
CA SER A 210 3.78 7.65 8.66
C SER A 210 3.42 8.96 9.34
N TYR A 211 2.16 9.09 9.76
CA TYR A 211 1.78 10.10 10.73
C TYR A 211 2.07 9.59 12.14
N SER A 212 2.76 10.39 12.96
CA SER A 212 2.96 10.08 14.37
C SER A 212 2.36 11.17 15.22
N GLU A 213 1.35 10.81 16.02
CA GLU A 213 0.73 11.72 16.99
C GLU A 213 1.68 12.10 18.14
N CYS A 214 2.61 11.21 18.51
CA CYS A 214 3.62 11.51 19.53
C CYS A 214 4.46 12.75 19.19
N ILE A 215 4.57 13.09 17.91
CA ILE A 215 5.30 14.26 17.41
C ILE A 215 4.45 15.18 16.52
N SER A 216 3.14 14.91 16.39
CA SER A 216 2.17 15.56 15.48
C SER A 216 2.74 15.87 14.09
N LYS A 217 3.57 14.98 13.56
CA LYS A 217 4.34 15.20 12.33
C LYS A 217 4.34 13.97 11.45
N VAL A 218 4.35 14.24 10.15
CA VAL A 218 4.69 13.25 9.14
C VAL A 218 6.18 12.93 9.29
N LYS A 219 6.50 11.64 9.38
CA LYS A 219 7.87 11.14 9.36
C LYS A 219 8.08 10.36 8.07
N GLN A 220 8.96 10.86 7.20
CA GLN A 220 9.42 10.09 6.05
C GLN A 220 10.40 9.02 6.53
N HIS A 221 10.11 7.76 6.21
CA HIS A 221 10.98 6.63 6.54
C HIS A 221 11.85 6.26 5.35
N LEU A 222 11.24 6.22 4.15
CA LEU A 222 11.92 5.90 2.89
C LEU A 222 11.55 6.94 1.84
N THR A 223 12.53 7.35 1.06
CA THR A 223 12.41 8.29 -0.06
C THR A 223 13.05 7.67 -1.30
N ILE A 224 12.38 7.75 -2.44
CA ILE A 224 12.97 7.48 -3.76
C ILE A 224 12.83 8.73 -4.61
N VAL A 225 13.96 9.27 -5.07
CA VAL A 225 13.97 10.40 -6.00
C VAL A 225 13.81 9.85 -7.42
N SER A 226 12.73 10.23 -8.09
CA SER A 226 12.37 9.67 -9.40
C SER A 226 13.42 9.96 -10.48
N GLU A 227 14.06 11.13 -10.42
CA GLU A 227 15.00 11.56 -11.46
C GLU A 227 16.38 10.90 -11.33
N SER A 228 16.91 10.79 -10.10
CA SER A 228 18.22 10.19 -9.85
C SER A 228 18.17 8.70 -9.54
N GLY A 229 17.00 8.18 -9.13
CA GLY A 229 16.82 6.84 -8.60
C GLY A 229 17.46 6.65 -7.22
N ASN A 230 17.87 7.72 -6.53
CA ASN A 230 18.50 7.64 -5.21
C ASN A 230 17.47 7.24 -4.15
N VAL A 231 17.87 6.34 -3.25
CA VAL A 231 17.05 5.86 -2.13
C VAL A 231 17.58 6.43 -0.82
N GLY A 232 16.73 7.15 -0.09
CA GLY A 232 17.00 7.66 1.25
C GLY A 232 16.25 6.86 2.31
N ILE A 233 16.91 6.45 3.38
CA ILE A 233 16.29 5.90 4.59
C ILE A 233 16.50 6.88 5.73
N GLY A 234 15.43 7.45 6.26
CA GLY A 234 15.47 8.52 7.27
C GLY A 234 15.97 9.89 6.76
N THR A 235 16.10 10.04 5.44
CA THR A 235 16.46 11.29 4.75
C THR A 235 15.54 11.51 3.55
N THR A 236 15.24 12.77 3.22
CA THR A 236 14.38 13.16 2.09
C THR A 236 15.16 13.70 0.89
N CYS A 237 16.47 13.89 1.03
CA CYS A 237 17.35 14.44 0.00
C CYS A 237 18.63 13.59 -0.12
N PRO A 238 18.52 12.32 -0.55
CA PRO A 238 19.68 11.45 -0.66
C PRO A 238 20.66 11.93 -1.75
N ASP A 239 21.92 12.17 -1.38
CA ASP A 239 22.99 12.60 -2.29
C ASP A 239 23.75 11.44 -2.95
N ALA A 240 23.56 10.23 -2.42
CA ALA A 240 24.09 8.97 -2.94
C ALA A 240 22.99 8.01 -3.40
N LYS A 241 23.37 6.94 -4.10
CA LYS A 241 22.42 5.92 -4.58
C LYS A 241 21.61 5.27 -3.45
N LEU A 242 22.25 5.06 -2.30
CA LEU A 242 21.61 4.68 -1.05
C LEU A 242 22.22 5.55 0.06
N GLU A 243 21.39 6.34 0.73
CA GLU A 243 21.78 7.12 1.91
C GLU A 243 20.93 6.72 3.11
N VAL A 244 21.59 6.37 4.21
CA VAL A 244 20.93 6.01 5.47
C VAL A 244 21.30 7.06 6.51
N ASN A 245 20.31 7.85 6.94
CA ASN A 245 20.47 8.77 8.06
C ASN A 245 20.28 8.01 9.38
N GLY A 246 21.31 7.29 9.79
CA GLY A 246 21.33 6.44 10.98
C GLY A 246 22.32 5.29 10.85
N ASN A 247 22.14 4.27 11.69
CA ASN A 247 23.00 3.09 11.67
C ASN A 247 22.53 2.07 10.62
N LEU A 248 23.47 1.58 9.81
CA LEU A 248 23.27 0.43 8.93
C LEU A 248 23.82 -0.83 9.62
N LYS A 249 22.95 -1.74 10.06
CA LYS A 249 23.35 -3.05 10.63
C LYS A 249 23.41 -4.09 9.50
N LEU A 250 24.52 -4.81 9.39
CA LEU A 250 24.72 -5.92 8.47
C LEU A 250 24.94 -7.19 9.31
N GLU A 251 24.12 -8.23 9.13
CA GLU A 251 24.09 -9.34 10.10
C GLU A 251 25.20 -10.38 9.87
N TYR A 252 25.54 -10.77 8.63
CA TYR A 252 26.63 -11.70 8.34
C TYR A 252 27.19 -11.58 6.90
N GLY A 253 28.50 -11.82 6.73
CA GLY A 253 29.10 -12.16 5.43
C GLY A 253 29.06 -11.08 4.34
N VAL A 254 28.79 -9.82 4.70
CA VAL A 254 28.75 -8.74 3.71
C VAL A 254 30.16 -8.31 3.35
N ALA A 255 30.61 -8.67 2.15
CA ALA A 255 31.80 -8.09 1.56
C ALA A 255 31.52 -6.63 1.21
N VAL A 256 31.89 -5.70 2.10
CA VAL A 256 31.86 -4.29 1.76
C VAL A 256 33.12 -3.95 0.97
N ASN A 257 32.99 -4.04 -0.35
CA ASN A 257 34.14 -3.94 -1.26
C ASN A 257 34.69 -2.50 -1.43
N ALA A 258 34.07 -1.49 -0.81
CA ALA A 258 34.56 -0.12 -0.88
C ALA A 258 34.15 0.73 0.34
N PHE A 259 35.15 1.12 1.15
CA PHE A 259 35.13 2.36 1.93
C PHE A 259 36.45 3.08 1.69
N SER A 260 36.38 4.34 1.25
CA SER A 260 37.40 5.15 0.56
C SER A 260 37.67 4.77 -0.90
N CYS A 261 37.20 5.63 -1.80
CA CYS A 261 37.58 5.65 -3.21
C CYS A 261 38.82 6.52 -3.48
N ASP A 262 39.30 7.27 -2.48
CA ASP A 262 40.43 8.17 -2.66
C ASP A 262 41.78 7.45 -2.53
N GLY A 263 41.84 6.29 -1.86
CA GLY A 263 43.07 5.51 -1.66
C GLY A 263 44.20 6.29 -0.97
N THR A 264 43.95 7.51 -0.51
CA THR A 264 44.96 8.45 -0.01
C THR A 264 45.04 8.45 1.50
N LEU A 265 44.01 7.97 2.20
CA LEU A 265 43.91 7.99 3.67
C LEU A 265 44.20 9.37 4.27
N LYS A 266 44.03 10.47 3.51
CA LYS A 266 44.61 11.79 3.81
C LYS A 266 43.64 12.78 4.47
N GLY A 267 42.45 12.35 4.84
CA GLY A 267 41.46 13.15 5.58
C GLY A 267 40.98 12.37 6.81
N CYS A 268 40.89 13.05 7.94
CA CYS A 268 40.43 12.59 9.27
C CYS A 268 39.75 11.20 9.28
N SER A 269 40.58 10.16 9.45
CA SER A 269 40.18 8.74 9.45
C SER A 269 39.69 8.27 10.83
N ASP A 270 39.15 9.16 11.66
CA ASP A 270 38.64 8.78 12.99
C ASP A 270 37.27 8.07 12.90
N LEU A 271 36.70 7.99 11.68
CA LEU A 271 35.38 7.40 11.40
C LEU A 271 35.41 6.24 10.39
N ALA A 272 36.58 5.88 9.84
CA ALA A 272 36.70 4.78 8.87
C ALA A 272 37.10 3.48 9.58
N ILE A 273 36.39 2.37 9.32
CA ILE A 273 36.79 1.04 9.83
C ILE A 273 37.95 0.55 8.95
N PRO A 274 39.17 0.37 9.50
CA PRO A 274 40.31 -0.13 8.74
C PRO A 274 40.06 -1.57 8.28
N THR A 275 40.55 -1.92 7.08
CA THR A 275 40.53 -3.31 6.59
C THR A 275 41.28 -4.22 7.55
N GLU A 276 40.92 -5.51 7.62
CA GLU A 276 41.66 -6.50 8.44
C GLU A 276 43.17 -6.50 8.13
N LYS A 277 43.54 -6.29 6.85
CA LYS A 277 44.93 -6.15 6.42
C LYS A 277 45.61 -4.91 7.01
N ALA A 278 44.91 -3.78 7.09
CA ALA A 278 45.43 -2.56 7.71
C ALA A 278 45.56 -2.72 9.23
N ILE A 279 44.59 -3.37 9.90
CA ILE A 279 44.68 -3.71 11.33
C ILE A 279 45.87 -4.63 11.59
N LYS A 280 46.04 -5.69 10.78
CA LYS A 280 47.16 -6.63 10.90
C LYS A 280 48.50 -5.93 10.69
N THR A 281 48.62 -5.10 9.66
CA THR A 281 49.83 -4.33 9.38
C THR A 281 50.17 -3.36 10.52
N TYR A 282 49.18 -2.67 11.09
CA TYR A 282 49.38 -1.78 12.24
C TYR A 282 49.80 -2.55 13.49
N ALA A 283 49.14 -3.67 13.80
CA ALA A 283 49.49 -4.52 14.94
C ALA A 283 50.92 -5.07 14.81
N ASP A 284 51.27 -5.60 13.64
CA ASP A 284 52.60 -6.13 13.35
C ASP A 284 53.68 -5.03 13.43
N THR A 285 53.38 -3.79 13.02
CA THR A 285 54.35 -2.68 13.03
C THR A 285 54.44 -1.93 14.35
N LYS A 286 53.37 -1.87 15.16
CA LYS A 286 53.40 -1.29 16.51
C LYS A 286 54.00 -2.23 17.54
N ALA A 287 53.86 -3.55 17.35
CA ALA A 287 54.61 -4.52 18.14
C ALA A 287 56.13 -4.25 18.08
N LEU A 288 56.62 -3.73 16.94
CA LEU A 288 58.04 -3.39 16.72
C LEU A 288 58.51 -2.07 17.35
N LEU A 289 57.61 -1.22 17.90
CA LEU A 289 57.97 0.15 18.32
C LEU A 289 57.70 0.49 19.78
N ASN A 290 57.08 -0.41 20.56
CA ASN A 290 56.88 -0.20 21.99
C ASN A 290 57.76 -1.12 22.83
N GLY A 291 59.07 -0.81 22.86
CA GLY A 291 59.91 -0.91 24.07
C GLY A 291 59.80 -2.17 24.93
N SER A 292 59.72 -3.36 24.35
CA SER A 292 60.01 -4.59 25.11
C SER A 292 61.54 -4.76 25.16
N PRO A 293 62.18 -4.78 26.35
CA PRO A 293 63.60 -5.04 26.45
C PRO A 293 63.83 -6.51 26.11
N SER A 294 64.49 -6.77 24.98
CA SER A 294 64.80 -8.07 24.37
C SER A 294 63.83 -8.53 23.28
N GLU A 295 63.93 -7.93 22.10
CA GLU A 295 63.61 -8.65 20.87
C GLU A 295 64.84 -8.59 19.95
N ASP A 296 65.48 -9.75 19.84
CA ASP A 296 66.63 -10.01 18.99
C ASP A 296 66.18 -9.87 17.52
N PHE A 297 66.66 -8.83 16.84
CA PHE A 297 66.43 -8.69 15.41
C PHE A 297 67.25 -9.76 14.69
N SER A 298 66.63 -10.89 14.35
CA SER A 298 67.24 -12.01 13.59
C SER A 298 67.58 -11.68 12.12
N ALA A 299 67.68 -10.40 11.77
CA ALA A 299 68.16 -9.97 10.47
C ALA A 299 69.69 -10.09 10.41
N ASN A 300 70.20 -10.82 9.42
CA ASN A 300 71.65 -10.96 9.18
C ASN A 300 72.37 -9.60 8.95
N ASN A 301 71.63 -8.54 8.62
CA ASN A 301 72.14 -7.19 8.44
C ASN A 301 71.16 -6.14 8.95
N LEU A 302 71.68 -5.09 9.61
CA LEU A 302 70.95 -3.89 9.99
C LEU A 302 71.40 -2.74 9.08
N THR A 303 70.52 -2.29 8.18
CA THR A 303 70.76 -1.08 7.37
C THR A 303 69.97 0.09 7.96
N VAL A 304 70.67 1.15 8.38
CA VAL A 304 70.04 2.39 8.84
C VAL A 304 70.25 3.51 7.83
N ASN A 305 69.19 4.25 7.51
CA ASN A 305 69.24 5.41 6.60
C ASN A 305 69.72 6.71 7.30
N GLY A 306 70.21 6.60 8.53
CA GLY A 306 70.67 7.73 9.35
C GLY A 306 71.76 7.31 10.32
N VAL A 307 72.18 8.26 11.17
CA VAL A 307 73.25 8.02 12.16
C VAL A 307 72.77 7.10 13.28
N ILE A 308 73.54 6.05 13.57
CA ILE A 308 73.39 5.27 14.81
C ILE A 308 73.93 6.10 15.97
N LYS A 309 73.09 6.39 16.97
CA LYS A 309 73.49 7.10 18.19
C LYS A 309 73.50 6.13 19.37
N PRO A 310 74.59 5.38 19.59
CA PRO A 310 74.70 4.52 20.75
C PRO A 310 74.76 5.36 22.04
N SER A 311 74.40 4.76 23.18
CA SER A 311 74.50 5.42 24.49
C SER A 311 75.96 5.72 24.84
N ALA A 312 76.19 6.86 25.49
CA ALA A 312 77.51 7.22 26.00
C ALA A 312 77.72 6.70 27.42
N GLY A 313 78.92 6.22 27.73
CA GLY A 313 79.31 5.79 29.08
C GLY A 313 80.31 4.64 29.08
N ASN A 314 81.02 4.48 30.20
CA ASN A 314 82.05 3.45 30.38
C ASN A 314 81.53 2.23 31.16
N ARG A 315 80.32 1.77 30.84
CA ARG A 315 79.73 0.56 31.46
C ARG A 315 79.40 -0.43 30.37
N GLU A 316 79.25 -1.71 30.74
CA GLU A 316 79.07 -2.81 29.79
C GLU A 316 77.88 -2.63 28.84
N ASN A 317 76.82 -1.93 29.26
CA ASN A 317 75.60 -1.72 28.48
C ASN A 317 75.58 -0.39 27.71
N ASN A 318 76.71 0.31 27.63
CA ASN A 318 76.84 1.53 26.83
C ASN A 318 77.59 1.25 25.53
N GLY A 319 77.26 2.00 24.48
CA GLY A 319 77.92 1.87 23.18
C GLY A 319 77.23 0.89 22.22
N ILE A 320 78.01 0.33 21.30
CA ILE A 320 77.65 -0.83 20.48
C ILE A 320 78.36 -2.03 21.11
N PHE A 321 77.61 -3.07 21.44
CA PHE A 321 78.12 -4.28 22.03
C PHE A 321 77.95 -5.44 21.05
N PHE A 322 79.01 -6.20 20.83
CA PHE A 322 78.95 -7.44 20.05
C PHE A 322 78.64 -8.60 21.00
N THR A 323 77.97 -9.64 20.51
CA THR A 323 77.63 -10.82 21.32
C THR A 323 78.87 -11.36 22.03
N LYS A 324 78.78 -11.58 23.37
CA LYS A 324 79.81 -12.29 24.12
C LYS A 324 79.91 -13.72 23.61
N GLU A 325 81.09 -14.31 23.66
CA GLU A 325 81.33 -15.70 23.27
C GLU A 325 80.81 -16.06 21.86
N PRO A 326 81.31 -15.45 20.77
CA PRO A 326 80.98 -15.94 19.44
C PRO A 326 81.47 -17.40 19.19
N GLY A 327 82.30 -17.97 20.08
CA GLY A 327 82.79 -19.35 20.12
C GLY A 327 82.51 -20.09 21.45
N TYR A 328 83.25 -21.16 21.77
CA TYR A 328 83.15 -21.87 23.05
C TYR A 328 84.08 -21.23 24.09
N GLY A 329 83.54 -20.53 25.10
CA GLY A 329 84.31 -19.79 26.12
C GLY A 329 83.42 -19.15 27.19
N SER A 330 83.99 -18.39 28.14
CA SER A 330 83.17 -17.69 29.17
C SER A 330 83.55 -16.24 29.49
N LYS A 331 84.44 -15.58 28.74
CA LYS A 331 84.82 -14.16 28.99
C LYS A 331 85.14 -13.29 27.77
N ASP A 332 84.89 -13.74 26.54
CA ASP A 332 85.20 -12.97 25.33
C ASP A 332 84.17 -11.88 25.07
N ALA A 333 84.65 -10.66 24.79
CA ALA A 333 83.78 -9.54 24.46
C ALA A 333 84.43 -8.56 23.47
N ALA A 334 83.61 -7.93 22.64
CA ALA A 334 84.01 -6.80 21.81
C ALA A 334 83.01 -5.65 21.94
N TRP A 335 83.49 -4.41 21.87
CA TRP A 335 82.64 -3.22 22.01
C TRP A 335 83.19 -1.98 21.30
N ILE A 336 82.29 -1.04 21.03
CA ILE A 336 82.60 0.35 20.65
C ILE A 336 81.90 1.27 21.65
N ARG A 337 82.66 2.05 22.44
CA ARG A 337 82.13 2.94 23.48
C ARG A 337 82.61 4.36 23.30
N TYR A 338 81.76 5.30 23.68
CA TYR A 338 82.13 6.70 23.76
C TYR A 338 81.82 7.23 25.16
N TYR A 339 82.82 7.71 25.88
CA TYR A 339 82.66 8.15 27.26
C TYR A 339 83.64 9.26 27.64
N ARG A 340 83.39 9.94 28.76
CA ARG A 340 84.32 10.92 29.33
C ARG A 340 85.40 10.21 30.13
N CYS A 341 86.66 10.55 29.89
CA CYS A 341 87.78 9.94 30.59
C CYS A 341 88.42 10.94 31.57
N GLY A 342 88.45 10.57 32.86
CA GLY A 342 89.04 11.36 33.95
C GLY A 342 88.03 12.21 34.75
N ASN A 343 88.46 12.67 35.93
CA ASN A 343 87.61 13.39 36.88
C ASN A 343 87.62 14.93 36.72
N SER A 344 88.30 15.49 35.71
CA SER A 344 88.28 16.94 35.43
C SER A 344 88.66 17.26 33.97
N GLY A 345 87.68 17.65 33.14
CA GLY A 345 87.86 18.17 31.78
C GLY A 345 86.84 17.68 30.73
N GLU A 346 86.88 18.25 29.51
CA GLU A 346 86.06 17.88 28.34
C GLU A 346 86.59 16.65 27.57
N ASN A 347 87.59 15.95 28.13
CA ASN A 347 88.24 14.83 27.46
C ASN A 347 87.27 13.67 27.27
N THR A 348 87.01 13.34 26.00
CA THR A 348 86.19 12.20 25.60
C THR A 348 87.07 11.15 24.94
N THR A 349 86.67 9.90 25.10
CA THR A 349 87.36 8.73 24.59
C THR A 349 86.37 7.94 23.75
N LEU A 350 86.74 7.71 22.49
CA LEU A 350 86.18 6.63 21.68
C LEU A 350 87.06 5.41 21.92
N GLU A 351 86.50 4.39 22.56
CA GLU A 351 87.15 3.12 22.82
C GLU A 351 86.59 2.08 21.85
N ILE A 352 87.47 1.41 21.12
CA ILE A 352 87.17 0.19 20.38
C ILE A 352 88.02 -0.89 21.04
N GLY A 353 87.36 -1.81 21.74
CA GLY A 353 88.02 -2.73 22.64
C GLY A 353 87.58 -4.17 22.43
N THR A 354 88.50 -5.07 22.74
CA THR A 354 88.25 -6.50 22.89
C THR A 354 88.79 -6.95 24.24
N SER A 355 88.12 -7.90 24.87
CA SER A 355 88.65 -8.66 26.00
C SER A 355 88.70 -10.11 25.55
N ASN A 356 89.89 -10.69 25.62
CA ASN A 356 90.12 -12.12 25.48
C ASN A 356 90.41 -12.64 26.88
N ASP A 357 89.93 -13.82 27.27
CA ASP A 357 90.63 -14.52 28.35
C ASP A 357 91.96 -15.11 27.82
N CYS A 358 92.74 -15.71 28.71
CA CYS A 358 94.08 -16.21 28.41
C CYS A 358 94.10 -17.74 28.27
N ASP A 359 92.92 -18.38 28.30
CA ASP A 359 92.74 -19.82 28.41
C ASP A 359 92.16 -20.45 27.11
N ASP A 360 92.14 -19.69 26.02
CA ASP A 360 91.71 -20.05 24.66
C ASP A 360 92.84 -20.14 23.62
#